data_AF-A0A401Q8X3-F1
#
_entry.id   AF-A0A401Q8X3-F1
#
_cell.length_a   1.000
_cell.length_b   1.000
_cell.length_c   1.000
_cell.angle_alpha   90.00
_cell.angle_beta   90.00
_cell.angle_gamma   90.00
#
_symmetry.space_group_name_H-M   'P 1'
#
loop_
_entity.id
_entity.type
_entity.pdbx_description
1 polymer ?
#
loop_
_entity_poly.entity_id
_entity_poly.type
_entity_poly.pdbx_seq_one_letter_code
_entity_poly.pdbx_strand_id
1 'polypeptide(L)'
;MNAGSSSVAHRIVFLFDRLSTCRQCLNNSSQCAWCESTHTCFLFTTYLAKYPSGECRDWYDSIHSVSKCLDCSRFLTCKDCLRNFECGWCGDSDNPTIGRCLAGDFSRLRGFENCSVALLGLYNLSVSEPASWSYGVCPDIDECRLRMDNCNSFATCRNTFESFECHCNRGYAGDGSSYCNKT
;
A
#
# COMPACT_ATOMS: atom_id res chain seq x y z
N MET A 1 -49.95 -28.69 -6.40
CA MET A 1 -49.43 -27.91 -5.25
C MET A 1 -47.98 -28.29 -5.05
N ASN A 2 -47.04 -27.43 -5.46
CA ASN A 2 -45.67 -27.35 -4.92
C ASN A 2 -44.96 -26.14 -5.56
N ALA A 3 -45.43 -24.95 -5.20
CA ALA A 3 -44.64 -23.72 -5.32
C ALA A 3 -43.91 -23.55 -3.98
N GLY A 4 -42.66 -24.02 -3.88
CA GLY A 4 -42.02 -24.12 -2.56
C GLY A 4 -40.50 -24.16 -2.48
N SER A 5 -39.73 -24.04 -3.56
CA SER A 5 -38.26 -24.17 -3.45
C SER A 5 -37.40 -23.15 -4.22
N SER A 6 -37.99 -22.21 -4.95
CA SER A 6 -37.19 -21.27 -5.78
C SER A 6 -37.00 -19.86 -5.19
N SER A 7 -37.50 -19.57 -3.98
CA SER A 7 -37.50 -18.20 -3.44
C SER A 7 -36.33 -17.89 -2.51
N VAL A 8 -35.80 -18.89 -1.80
CA VAL A 8 -34.75 -18.66 -0.78
C VAL A 8 -33.36 -18.52 -1.43
N ALA A 9 -33.00 -19.40 -2.39
CA ALA A 9 -31.73 -19.34 -3.09
C ALA A 9 -31.55 -18.05 -3.93
N HIS A 10 -32.61 -17.61 -4.62
CA HIS A 10 -32.60 -16.34 -5.36
C HIS A 10 -32.48 -15.14 -4.42
N ARG A 11 -33.21 -15.11 -3.29
CA ARG A 11 -33.08 -14.02 -2.30
C ARG A 11 -31.71 -13.97 -1.62
N ILE A 12 -31.06 -15.12 -1.42
CA ILE A 12 -29.69 -15.23 -0.95
C ILE A 12 -28.75 -14.62 -2.00
N VAL A 13 -28.82 -15.02 -3.28
CA VAL A 13 -28.02 -14.45 -4.38
C VAL A 13 -28.17 -12.91 -4.50
N PHE A 14 -29.39 -12.38 -4.40
CA PHE A 14 -29.66 -10.93 -4.44
C PHE A 14 -29.11 -10.13 -3.24
N LEU A 15 -28.82 -10.77 -2.10
CA LEU A 15 -28.17 -10.11 -0.96
C LEU A 15 -26.65 -9.96 -1.16
N PHE A 16 -26.02 -10.81 -1.98
CA PHE A 16 -24.56 -10.81 -2.21
C PHE A 16 -24.10 -9.85 -3.32
N ASP A 17 -24.91 -9.63 -4.36
CA ASP A 17 -24.64 -8.60 -5.39
C ASP A 17 -24.63 -7.16 -4.85
N ARG A 18 -25.08 -6.96 -3.60
CA ARG A 18 -25.05 -5.66 -2.90
C ARG A 18 -23.83 -5.47 -1.99
N LEU A 19 -23.00 -6.50 -1.77
CA LEU A 19 -21.82 -6.41 -0.91
C LEU A 19 -20.61 -6.06 -1.76
N SER A 20 -20.33 -4.76 -1.90
CA SER A 20 -19.27 -4.22 -2.75
C SER A 20 -17.90 -4.11 -2.07
N THR A 21 -17.79 -4.51 -0.81
CA THR A 21 -16.55 -4.40 -0.05
C THR A 21 -16.23 -5.67 0.73
N CYS A 22 -14.94 -5.98 0.84
CA CYS A 22 -14.44 -7.11 1.62
C CYS A 22 -15.01 -7.13 3.04
N ARG A 23 -15.06 -5.98 3.71
CA ARG A 23 -15.52 -5.90 5.10
C ARG A 23 -17.01 -6.22 5.23
N GLN A 24 -17.83 -5.79 4.27
CA GLN A 24 -19.24 -6.17 4.22
C GLN A 24 -19.42 -7.66 3.90
N CYS A 25 -18.60 -8.21 3.01
CA CYS A 25 -18.64 -9.63 2.66
C CYS A 25 -18.33 -10.54 3.86
N LEU A 26 -17.24 -10.25 4.57
CA LEU A 26 -16.76 -11.11 5.68
C LEU A 26 -17.53 -10.91 6.98
N ASN A 27 -18.15 -9.75 7.19
CA ASN A 27 -18.96 -9.48 8.40
C ASN A 27 -20.34 -10.16 8.35
N ASN A 28 -20.80 -10.58 7.16
CA ASN A 28 -22.16 -11.04 6.94
C ASN A 28 -22.35 -12.56 7.14
N SER A 29 -21.28 -13.38 7.08
CA SER A 29 -21.39 -14.83 7.25
C SER A 29 -20.05 -15.55 7.40
N SER A 30 -20.05 -16.71 8.07
CA SER A 30 -18.94 -17.67 8.13
C SER A 30 -18.68 -18.43 6.82
N GLN A 31 -19.61 -18.35 5.85
CA GLN A 31 -19.59 -19.14 4.61
C GLN A 31 -19.15 -18.34 3.37
N CYS A 32 -18.84 -17.06 3.55
CA CYS A 32 -18.49 -16.16 2.46
C CYS A 32 -16.99 -15.97 2.38
N ALA A 33 -16.51 -15.88 1.14
CA ALA A 33 -15.15 -15.53 0.82
C ALA A 33 -15.13 -14.28 -0.07
N TRP A 34 -14.13 -13.43 0.12
CA TRP A 34 -13.89 -12.26 -0.71
C TRP A 34 -12.71 -12.52 -1.64
N CYS A 35 -12.92 -12.29 -2.93
CA CYS A 35 -11.84 -12.27 -3.91
C CYS A 35 -11.35 -10.85 -4.13
N GLU A 36 -10.08 -10.58 -3.82
CA GLU A 36 -9.51 -9.25 -4.04
C GLU A 36 -9.19 -8.99 -5.51
N SER A 37 -8.78 -10.01 -6.28
CA SER A 37 -8.48 -9.84 -7.71
C SER A 37 -9.71 -9.41 -8.52
N THR A 38 -10.88 -9.98 -8.20
CA THR A 38 -12.12 -9.69 -8.92
C THR A 38 -13.03 -8.68 -8.20
N HIS A 39 -12.70 -8.27 -6.97
CA HIS A 39 -13.51 -7.35 -6.13
C HIS A 39 -14.94 -7.87 -5.90
N THR A 40 -15.10 -9.18 -5.70
CA THR A 40 -16.42 -9.78 -5.53
C THR A 40 -16.51 -10.70 -4.33
N CYS A 41 -17.65 -10.62 -3.63
CA CYS A 41 -18.04 -11.58 -2.61
C CYS A 41 -18.63 -12.85 -3.25
N PHE A 42 -18.37 -14.02 -2.66
CA PHE A 42 -18.95 -15.29 -3.11
C PHE A 42 -19.09 -16.29 -1.96
N LEU A 43 -19.93 -17.31 -2.16
CA LEU A 43 -20.04 -18.43 -1.23
C LEU A 43 -18.90 -19.41 -1.48
N PHE A 44 -18.19 -19.78 -0.42
CA PHE A 44 -17.07 -20.72 -0.53
C PHE A 44 -17.44 -22.02 -1.24
N THR A 45 -18.66 -22.53 -0.99
CA THR A 45 -19.21 -23.74 -1.63
C THR A 45 -19.40 -23.64 -3.14
N THR A 46 -19.48 -22.43 -3.69
CA THR A 46 -19.69 -22.17 -5.12
C THR A 46 -18.41 -21.82 -5.87
N TYR A 47 -17.25 -21.83 -5.22
CA TYR A 47 -15.96 -21.40 -5.79
C TYR A 47 -15.67 -22.03 -7.15
N LEU A 48 -15.73 -23.37 -7.25
CA LEU A 48 -15.41 -24.10 -8.48
C LEU A 48 -16.37 -23.78 -9.64
N ALA A 49 -17.62 -23.45 -9.33
CA ALA A 49 -18.61 -23.08 -10.33
C ALA A 49 -18.48 -21.61 -10.76
N LYS A 50 -18.04 -20.74 -9.86
CA LYS A 50 -17.88 -19.29 -10.12
C LYS A 50 -16.56 -18.96 -10.82
N TYR A 51 -15.48 -19.66 -10.48
CA TYR A 51 -14.14 -19.45 -11.03
C TYR A 51 -13.57 -20.75 -11.62
N PRO A 52 -14.22 -21.35 -12.63
CA PRO A 52 -13.75 -22.60 -13.24
C PRO A 52 -12.36 -22.47 -13.89
N SER A 53 -12.00 -21.24 -14.25
CA SER A 53 -10.74 -20.81 -14.86
C SER A 53 -9.69 -20.32 -13.85
N GLY A 54 -10.00 -20.30 -12.54
CA GLY A 54 -9.06 -19.85 -11.51
C GLY A 54 -8.80 -18.34 -11.48
N GLU A 55 -9.78 -17.52 -11.85
CA GLU A 55 -9.66 -16.04 -11.86
C GLU A 55 -9.44 -15.43 -10.46
N CYS A 56 -9.78 -16.17 -9.41
CA CYS A 56 -9.51 -15.80 -8.03
C CYS A 56 -8.40 -16.69 -7.45
N ARG A 57 -7.18 -16.15 -7.36
CA ARG A 57 -6.00 -16.88 -6.87
C ARG A 57 -5.93 -16.94 -5.35
N ASP A 58 -6.27 -15.83 -4.70
CA ASP A 58 -6.25 -15.67 -3.24
C ASP A 58 -7.61 -15.11 -2.78
N TRP A 59 -8.14 -15.65 -1.67
CA TRP A 59 -9.39 -15.19 -1.08
C TRP A 59 -9.28 -15.06 0.44
N TYR A 60 -10.04 -14.11 0.99
CA TYR A 60 -10.18 -13.96 2.43
C TYR A 60 -11.47 -14.66 2.89
N ASP A 61 -11.43 -15.40 3.99
CA ASP A 61 -12.60 -16.01 4.64
C ASP A 61 -12.68 -15.61 6.11
N SER A 62 -13.76 -15.98 6.79
CA SER A 62 -14.01 -15.65 8.21
C SER A 62 -13.60 -16.75 9.19
N ILE A 63 -13.13 -17.91 8.70
CA ILE A 63 -12.79 -19.10 9.51
C ILE A 63 -11.28 -19.26 9.67
N HIS A 64 -10.51 -19.07 8.60
CA HIS A 64 -9.06 -19.22 8.56
C HIS A 64 -8.34 -17.87 8.54
N SER A 65 -9.01 -16.81 8.08
CA SER A 65 -8.48 -15.44 8.12
C SER A 65 -9.22 -14.65 9.20
N VAL A 66 -8.54 -14.26 10.28
CA VAL A 66 -9.10 -13.49 11.41
C VAL A 66 -9.41 -12.03 11.00
N SER A 67 -10.01 -11.81 9.82
CA SER A 67 -10.23 -10.54 9.13
C SER A 67 -8.95 -9.80 8.75
N LYS A 68 -8.52 -9.95 7.50
CA LYS A 68 -7.63 -8.98 6.85
C LYS A 68 -8.08 -8.75 5.42
N CYS A 69 -9.22 -8.08 5.29
CA CYS A 69 -9.35 -7.21 4.13
C CYS A 69 -8.11 -6.33 4.10
N LEU A 70 -7.36 -6.37 3.00
CA LEU A 70 -6.14 -5.60 2.90
C LEU A 70 -6.48 -4.12 3.11
N ASP A 71 -5.84 -3.52 4.11
CA ASP A 71 -6.01 -2.11 4.45
C ASP A 71 -4.65 -1.45 4.35
N CYS A 72 -4.37 -0.94 3.14
CA CYS A 72 -3.11 -0.30 2.81
C CYS A 72 -2.79 0.85 3.78
N SER A 73 -3.82 1.53 4.29
CA SER A 73 -3.68 2.67 5.22
C SER A 73 -2.97 2.33 6.53
N ARG A 74 -2.82 1.04 6.87
CA ARG A 74 -2.10 0.57 8.06
C ARG A 74 -0.59 0.59 7.90
N PHE A 75 -0.10 0.58 6.67
CA PHE A 75 1.33 0.62 6.39
C PHE A 75 1.80 2.08 6.36
N LEU A 76 2.60 2.45 7.36
CA LEU A 76 3.08 3.81 7.53
C LEU A 76 4.39 4.08 6.78
N THR A 77 5.05 3.03 6.28
CA THR A 77 6.31 3.16 5.53
C THR A 77 6.11 2.67 4.10
N CYS A 78 6.80 3.28 3.15
CA CYS A 78 6.79 2.83 1.77
C CYS A 78 7.24 1.35 1.65
N LYS A 79 8.29 0.96 2.38
CA LYS A 79 8.82 -0.41 2.35
C LYS A 79 7.78 -1.44 2.79
N ASP A 80 7.01 -1.17 3.85
CA ASP A 80 5.95 -2.08 4.30
C ASP A 80 4.73 -2.06 3.38
N CYS A 81 4.43 -0.89 2.81
CA CYS A 81 3.35 -0.71 1.84
C CYS A 81 3.57 -1.58 0.60
N LEU A 82 4.75 -1.45 -0.02
CA LEU A 82 5.08 -2.10 -1.30
C LEU A 82 5.39 -3.60 -1.19
N ARG A 83 5.41 -4.16 0.02
CA ARG A 83 5.40 -5.63 0.21
C ARG A 83 4.08 -6.27 -0.24
N ASN A 84 3.00 -5.49 -0.32
CA ASN A 84 1.70 -5.96 -0.76
C ASN A 84 1.43 -5.45 -2.19
N PHE A 85 1.22 -6.36 -3.14
CA PHE A 85 1.04 -6.02 -4.55
C PHE A 85 -0.25 -5.25 -4.87
N GLU A 86 -1.17 -5.12 -3.91
CA GLU A 86 -2.43 -4.39 -4.05
C GLU A 86 -2.37 -3.01 -3.38
N CYS A 87 -1.20 -2.66 -2.83
CA CYS A 87 -0.91 -1.35 -2.27
C CYS A 87 0.17 -0.63 -3.08
N GLY A 88 0.12 0.70 -3.04
CA GLY A 88 1.20 1.55 -3.51
C GLY A 88 1.34 2.79 -2.64
N TRP A 89 2.46 3.47 -2.82
CA TRP A 89 2.84 4.60 -1.98
C TRP A 89 2.60 5.90 -2.72
N CYS A 90 1.73 6.76 -2.18
CA CYS A 90 1.70 8.16 -2.57
C CYS A 90 2.68 8.92 -1.68
N GLY A 91 3.82 9.32 -2.24
CA GLY A 91 4.86 10.09 -1.56
C GLY A 91 4.91 11.51 -2.07
N ASP A 92 5.26 12.44 -1.19
CA ASP A 92 5.65 13.79 -1.59
C ASP A 92 6.92 13.74 -2.46
N SER A 93 6.99 14.56 -3.51
CA SER A 93 8.11 14.51 -4.46
C SER A 93 9.37 15.18 -3.90
N ASP A 94 9.22 16.14 -3.00
CA ASP A 94 10.33 16.83 -2.35
C ASP A 94 10.76 16.13 -1.07
N ASN A 95 9.86 15.45 -0.36
CA ASN A 95 10.21 14.68 0.81
C ASN A 95 9.49 13.32 0.81
N PRO A 96 10.05 12.31 0.14
CA PRO A 96 9.38 11.02 -0.03
C PRO A 96 9.18 10.22 1.27
N THR A 97 9.78 10.68 2.39
CA THR A 97 9.48 10.17 3.74
C THR A 97 8.05 10.50 4.17
N ILE A 98 7.46 11.56 3.61
CA ILE A 98 6.09 11.96 3.84
C ILE A 98 5.23 11.33 2.75
N GLY A 99 4.25 10.54 3.17
CA GLY A 99 3.35 9.89 2.25
C GLY A 99 2.29 9.06 2.95
N ARG A 100 1.48 8.39 2.13
CA ARG A 100 0.41 7.50 2.56
C ARG A 100 0.40 6.28 1.67
N CYS A 101 0.28 5.11 2.30
CA CYS A 101 0.01 3.87 1.59
C CYS A 101 -1.47 3.77 1.24
N LEU A 102 -1.76 3.52 -0.03
CA LEU A 102 -3.11 3.48 -0.58
C LEU A 102 -3.29 2.22 -1.44
N ALA A 103 -4.54 1.79 -1.58
CA ALA A 103 -4.85 0.69 -2.48
C ALA A 103 -4.62 1.11 -3.94
N GLY A 104 -4.08 0.21 -4.74
CA GLY A 104 -3.78 0.51 -6.14
C GLY A 104 -3.03 -0.62 -6.84
N ASP A 105 -2.80 -0.43 -8.12
CA ASP A 105 -2.00 -1.34 -8.95
C ASP A 105 -0.81 -0.60 -9.57
N PHE A 106 -0.11 -1.27 -10.49
CA PHE A 106 1.08 -0.77 -11.17
C PHE A 106 0.89 0.56 -11.92
N SER A 107 -0.34 0.98 -12.23
CA SER A 107 -0.62 2.22 -12.95
C SER A 107 -1.72 3.09 -12.33
N ARG A 108 -2.49 2.57 -11.38
CA ARG A 108 -3.70 3.23 -10.90
C ARG A 108 -3.79 3.24 -9.38
N LEU A 109 -3.79 4.46 -8.84
CA LEU A 109 -4.29 4.76 -7.50
C LEU A 109 -5.80 4.49 -7.42
N ARG A 110 -6.28 3.83 -6.36
CA ARG A 110 -7.71 3.63 -6.11
C ARG A 110 -8.20 4.53 -5.00
N GLY A 111 -9.39 5.11 -5.19
CA GLY A 111 -10.09 5.93 -4.19
C GLY A 111 -9.80 7.44 -4.25
N PHE A 112 -8.80 7.87 -5.01
CA PHE A 112 -8.45 9.28 -5.19
C PHE A 112 -8.09 9.57 -6.65
N GLU A 113 -8.25 10.82 -7.09
CA GLU A 113 -7.90 11.23 -8.46
C GLU A 113 -6.39 11.24 -8.71
N ASN A 114 -5.61 11.70 -7.72
CA ASN A 114 -4.15 11.74 -7.76
C ASN A 114 -3.56 11.75 -6.34
N CYS A 115 -2.24 11.57 -6.23
CA CYS A 115 -1.55 11.54 -4.95
C CYS A 115 -1.58 12.89 -4.21
N SER A 116 -1.52 14.02 -4.92
CA SER A 116 -1.58 15.34 -4.27
C SER A 116 -2.91 15.52 -3.52
N VAL A 117 -4.03 15.08 -4.10
CA VAL A 117 -5.34 15.03 -3.45
C VAL A 117 -5.36 14.04 -2.29
N ALA A 118 -4.71 12.88 -2.46
CA ALA A 118 -4.69 11.83 -1.44
C ALA A 118 -3.88 12.18 -0.19
N LEU A 119 -2.94 13.13 -0.30
CA LEU A 119 -2.14 13.66 0.80
C LEU A 119 -2.74 14.93 1.44
N LEU A 120 -3.83 15.49 0.89
CA LEU A 120 -4.46 16.69 1.45
C LEU A 120 -4.87 16.50 2.90
N GLY A 121 -4.55 17.50 3.73
CA GLY A 121 -4.89 17.52 5.14
C GLY A 121 -4.02 16.61 6.01
N LEU A 122 -3.04 15.91 5.44
CA LEU A 122 -1.96 15.29 6.21
C LEU A 122 -0.78 16.26 6.33
N TYR A 123 -0.12 16.27 7.50
CA TYR A 123 1.13 16.98 7.76
C TYR A 123 1.15 18.48 7.38
N ASN A 124 0.00 19.16 7.38
CA ASN A 124 -0.16 20.55 6.92
C ASN A 124 0.26 20.80 5.45
N LEU A 125 0.32 19.76 4.62
CA LEU A 125 0.60 19.88 3.19
C LEU A 125 -0.56 20.54 2.45
N SER A 126 -0.25 21.56 1.66
CA SER A 126 -1.18 22.22 0.75
C SER A 126 -1.27 21.48 -0.59
N VAL A 127 -2.39 21.69 -1.32
CA VAL A 127 -2.67 21.14 -2.66
C VAL A 127 -1.56 21.44 -3.69
N SER A 128 -0.68 22.40 -3.38
CA SER A 128 0.47 22.79 -4.20
C SER A 128 1.59 21.78 -4.27
N GLU A 129 1.73 20.89 -3.28
CA GLU A 129 2.91 20.03 -3.24
C GLU A 129 2.78 18.86 -4.23
N PRO A 130 3.76 18.70 -5.14
CA PRO A 130 3.74 17.62 -6.11
C PRO A 130 3.91 16.29 -5.38
N ALA A 131 2.97 15.38 -5.54
CA ALA A 131 3.06 14.03 -4.99
C ALA A 131 3.00 12.99 -6.11
N SER A 132 3.76 11.91 -5.94
CA SER A 132 3.94 10.88 -6.95
C SER A 132 3.49 9.51 -6.45
N TRP A 133 2.95 8.71 -7.38
CA TRP A 133 2.59 7.32 -7.13
C TRP A 133 3.81 6.43 -7.38
N SER A 134 4.14 5.61 -6.39
CA SER A 134 5.22 4.63 -6.47
C SER A 134 4.65 3.23 -6.23
N TYR A 135 5.01 2.31 -7.12
CA TYR A 135 4.58 0.92 -7.07
C TYR A 135 5.79 0.00 -7.33
N GLY A 136 5.94 -1.05 -6.52
CA GLY A 136 7.03 -2.02 -6.62
C GLY A 136 8.41 -1.54 -6.16
N VAL A 137 8.70 -0.24 -6.24
CA VAL A 137 9.95 0.37 -5.73
C VAL A 137 9.62 1.68 -5.03
N CYS A 138 10.29 1.92 -3.90
CA CYS A 138 10.13 3.18 -3.17
C CYS A 138 10.89 4.31 -3.87
N PRO A 139 10.38 5.55 -3.82
CA PRO A 139 11.13 6.71 -4.25
C PRO A 139 12.41 6.86 -3.41
N ASP A 140 13.48 7.30 -4.07
CA ASP A 140 14.73 7.59 -3.39
C ASP A 140 14.56 8.77 -2.43
N ILE A 141 15.12 8.65 -1.22
CA ILE A 141 15.08 9.71 -0.22
C ILE A 141 16.43 10.41 -0.26
N ASP A 142 16.44 11.69 -0.60
CA ASP A 142 17.69 12.48 -0.58
C ASP A 142 17.99 12.95 0.85
N GLU A 143 18.65 12.10 1.65
CA GLU A 143 18.93 12.44 3.05
C GLU A 143 19.85 13.66 3.18
N CYS A 144 20.73 13.89 2.20
CA CYS A 144 21.61 15.05 2.18
C CYS A 144 20.85 16.37 2.00
N ARG A 145 19.88 16.41 1.07
CA ARG A 145 19.02 17.59 0.85
C ARG A 145 18.07 17.80 2.01
N LEU A 146 17.53 16.72 2.57
CA LEU A 146 16.62 16.76 3.71
C LEU A 146 17.32 16.99 5.05
N ARG A 147 18.65 17.05 5.09
CA ARG A 147 19.47 17.17 6.32
C ARG A 147 19.16 16.06 7.33
N MET A 148 18.87 14.88 6.81
CA MET A 148 18.66 13.65 7.58
C MET A 148 19.93 12.80 7.68
N ASP A 149 21.00 13.22 7.01
CA ASP A 149 22.30 12.58 7.11
C ASP A 149 22.90 12.68 8.52
N ASN A 150 23.81 11.77 8.82
CA ASN A 150 24.56 11.74 10.07
C ASN A 150 26.07 11.90 9.83
N CYS A 151 26.45 12.66 8.79
CA CYS A 151 27.84 12.86 8.45
C CYS A 151 28.58 13.69 9.51
N ASN A 152 29.88 13.46 9.64
CA ASN A 152 30.74 14.27 10.48
C ASN A 152 30.73 15.74 10.00
N SER A 153 30.93 16.68 10.91
CA SER A 153 30.97 18.12 10.57
C SER A 153 32.09 18.49 9.59
N PHE A 154 33.14 17.69 9.49
CA PHE A 154 34.22 17.83 8.50
C PHE A 154 34.07 16.87 7.31
N ALA A 155 32.87 16.35 7.07
CA ALA A 155 32.53 15.55 5.90
C ALA A 155 31.45 16.23 5.05
N THR A 156 31.37 15.80 3.79
CA THR A 156 30.32 16.16 2.84
C THR A 156 29.42 14.94 2.59
N CYS A 157 28.12 15.14 2.68
CA CYS A 157 27.12 14.12 2.33
C CYS A 157 26.98 13.99 0.81
N ARG A 158 26.92 12.75 0.33
CA ARG A 158 26.62 12.41 -1.05
C ARG A 158 25.43 11.44 -1.08
N ASN A 159 24.32 11.88 -1.69
CA ASN A 159 23.14 11.04 -1.83
C ASN A 159 23.42 9.85 -2.77
N THR A 160 22.85 8.69 -2.45
CA THR A 160 22.92 7.45 -3.25
C THR A 160 21.54 6.79 -3.30
N PHE A 161 21.32 5.82 -4.18
CA PHE A 161 20.03 5.14 -4.22
C PHE A 161 19.83 4.31 -2.93
N GLU A 162 18.72 4.55 -2.23
CA GLU A 162 18.34 3.95 -0.94
C GLU A 162 19.23 4.31 0.28
N SER A 163 20.20 5.22 0.14
CA SER A 163 21.10 5.62 1.24
C SER A 163 21.93 6.87 0.93
N PHE A 164 22.91 7.18 1.77
CA PHE A 164 23.87 8.24 1.54
C PHE A 164 25.28 7.83 2.00
N GLU A 165 26.28 8.55 1.51
CA GLU A 165 27.68 8.35 1.87
C GLU A 165 28.31 9.64 2.38
N CYS A 166 29.11 9.53 3.43
CA CYS A 166 29.84 10.64 4.01
C CYS A 166 31.31 10.62 3.57
N HIS A 167 31.79 11.71 2.99
CA HIS A 167 33.18 11.83 2.53
C HIS A 167 33.90 12.93 3.30
N CYS A 168 35.00 12.60 3.98
CA CYS A 168 35.81 13.63 4.65
C CYS A 168 36.26 14.70 3.67
N ASN A 169 36.18 15.96 4.11
CA ASN A 169 36.59 17.11 3.33
C ASN A 169 38.09 17.05 3.01
N ARG A 170 38.52 17.75 1.96
CA ARG A 170 39.93 17.78 1.55
C ARG A 170 40.84 18.18 2.71
N GLY A 171 41.87 17.38 2.97
CA GLY A 171 42.78 17.56 4.11
C GLY A 171 42.33 16.89 5.40
N TYR A 172 41.29 16.05 5.35
CA TYR A 172 40.85 15.19 6.43
C TYR A 172 40.76 13.73 5.95
N ALA A 173 40.94 12.77 6.86
CA ALA A 173 40.80 11.34 6.63
C ALA A 173 40.05 10.67 7.79
N GLY A 174 39.24 9.66 7.46
CA GLY A 174 38.40 8.95 8.43
C GLY A 174 37.26 8.22 7.74
N ASP A 175 36.26 7.81 8.52
CA ASP A 175 35.07 7.10 8.02
C ASP A 175 33.98 8.04 7.49
N GLY A 176 34.14 9.36 7.61
CA GLY A 176 33.19 10.34 7.11
C GLY A 176 31.97 10.55 8.01
N SER A 177 31.49 9.51 8.70
CA SER A 177 30.33 9.58 9.60
C SER A 177 30.73 9.89 11.05
N SER A 178 31.65 9.13 11.63
CA SER A 178 32.01 9.26 13.05
C SER A 178 33.15 10.24 13.25
N TYR A 179 34.19 10.18 12.42
CA TYR A 179 35.37 11.03 12.53
C TYR A 179 35.99 11.36 11.17
N CYS A 180 36.55 12.58 11.12
CA CYS A 180 37.41 13.05 10.05
C CYS A 180 38.56 13.81 10.71
N ASN A 181 39.76 13.23 10.68
CA ASN A 181 40.96 13.78 11.30
C ASN A 181 41.81 14.48 10.25
N LYS A 182 42.31 15.68 10.58
CA LYS A 182 43.13 16.46 9.67
C LYS A 182 44.45 15.73 9.35
N THR A 183 44.77 15.62 8.07
CA THR A 183 46.01 15.04 7.54
C THR A 183 47.09 16.08 7.35
#